data_AF-A0A9D7N9Y4-F1
#
_entry.id   AF-A0A9D7N9Y4-F1
#
_cell.length_a   1.000
_cell.length_b   1.000
_cell.length_c   1.000
_cell.angle_alpha   90.00
_cell.angle_beta   90.00
_cell.angle_gamma   90.00
#
_symmetry.space_group_name_H-M   'P 1'
#
loop_
_entity.id
_entity.type
_entity.pdbx_description
1 polymer ?
#
loop_
_entity_poly.entity_id
_entity_poly.type
_entity_poly.pdbx_seq_one_letter_code
_entity_poly.pdbx_strand_id
1 'polypeptide(L)'
;MPVPCGLFLSGLAKVFGDLAGWWREGSAMRSQIAVDALRKEMLGGSATSLFEWLYPHTTLFFIMGFGALILELGAPLVLLHKRLIVAWVVLTLSMHWGIYLIMGIDFPYHTSGLIFLSFFELEKAWSYVLPPKKLLYS
;
A
#
# COMPACT_ATOMS: atom_id res chain seq x y z
N MET A 1 -16.28 -1.32 -1.51
CA MET A 1 -15.97 -0.28 -0.51
C MET A 1 -14.93 0.67 -1.11
N PRO A 2 -14.94 1.98 -0.81
CA PRO A 2 -13.89 2.88 -1.24
C PRO A 2 -12.53 2.43 -0.69
N VAL A 3 -11.47 2.43 -1.51
CA VAL A 3 -10.11 2.00 -1.13
C VAL A 3 -9.63 2.61 0.21
N PRO A 4 -9.88 3.90 0.52
CA PRO A 4 -9.46 4.51 1.78
C PRO A 4 -10.16 3.93 3.00
N CYS A 5 -11.42 3.50 2.87
CA CYS A 5 -12.15 2.90 3.98
C CYS A 5 -11.55 1.54 4.38
N GLY A 6 -11.13 0.74 3.39
CA GLY A 6 -10.47 -0.54 3.65
C GLY A 6 -9.13 -0.38 4.35
N LEU A 7 -8.32 0.57 3.90
CA LEU A 7 -7.02 0.88 4.52
C LEU A 7 -7.20 1.45 5.94
N PHE A 8 -8.19 2.32 6.14
CA PHE A 8 -8.51 2.85 7.46
C PHE A 8 -8.93 1.76 8.45
N LEU A 9 -9.81 0.85 8.04
CA LEU A 9 -10.21 -0.28 8.89
C LEU A 9 -9.03 -1.18 9.24
N SER A 10 -8.11 -1.40 8.28
CA SER A 10 -6.87 -2.14 8.55
C SER A 10 -6.00 -1.44 9.59
N GLY A 11 -5.83 -0.12 9.48
CA GLY A 11 -5.08 0.68 10.44
C GLY A 11 -5.73 0.66 11.83
N LEU A 12 -7.06 0.80 11.91
CA LEU A 12 -7.78 0.67 13.16
C LEU A 12 -7.58 -0.70 13.79
N ALA A 13 -7.66 -1.78 13.01
CA ALA A 13 -7.42 -3.13 13.52
C ALA A 13 -5.99 -3.29 14.08
N LYS A 14 -5.00 -2.63 13.48
CA LYS A 14 -3.63 -2.62 14.01
C LYS A 14 -3.48 -1.79 15.29
N VAL A 15 -4.25 -0.71 15.46
CA VAL A 15 -4.20 0.15 16.65
C VAL A 15 -5.02 -0.42 17.82
N PHE A 16 -6.12 -1.10 17.54
CA PHE A 16 -7.02 -1.64 18.56
C PHE A 16 -6.85 -3.13 18.84
N GLY A 17 -6.06 -3.85 18.03
CA GLY A 17 -5.74 -5.25 18.27
C GLY A 17 -4.70 -5.44 19.37
N ASP A 18 -4.60 -6.66 19.88
CA ASP A 18 -3.65 -7.03 20.95
C ASP A 18 -2.18 -6.76 20.60
N LEU A 19 -1.87 -6.65 19.31
CA LEU A 19 -0.54 -6.37 18.76
C LEU A 19 -0.23 -4.87 18.58
N ALA A 20 -1.09 -3.97 19.06
CA ALA A 20 -0.96 -2.53 18.81
C ALA A 20 0.39 -1.94 19.23
N GLY A 21 0.89 -2.33 20.42
CA GLY A 21 2.21 -1.89 20.89
C GLY A 21 3.33 -2.30 19.94
N TRP A 22 3.25 -3.51 19.37
CA TRP A 22 4.26 -4.10 18.50
C TRP A 22 4.20 -3.56 17.07
N TRP A 23 3.02 -3.14 16.62
CA TRP A 23 2.87 -2.41 15.36
C TRP A 23 3.54 -1.03 15.42
N ARG A 24 3.40 -0.31 16.54
CA ARG A 24 4.10 0.97 16.72
C ARG A 24 5.62 0.81 16.70
N GLU A 25 6.14 -0.27 17.26
CA GLU A 25 7.58 -0.55 17.29
C GLU A 25 8.10 -1.20 15.99
N GLY A 26 7.20 -1.60 15.08
CA GLY A 26 7.54 -2.30 13.84
C GLY A 26 7.93 -3.77 14.02
N SER A 27 7.94 -4.27 15.26
CA SER A 27 8.23 -5.67 15.58
C SER A 27 7.15 -6.62 15.06
N ALA A 28 5.88 -6.19 15.05
CA ALA A 28 4.78 -6.95 14.46
C ALA A 28 4.95 -7.15 12.94
N MET A 29 5.40 -6.12 12.24
CA MET A 29 5.64 -6.22 10.79
C MET A 29 6.83 -7.13 10.49
N ARG A 30 7.93 -6.96 11.23
CA ARG A 30 9.10 -7.84 11.09
C ARG A 30 8.76 -9.31 11.35
N SER A 31 7.95 -9.60 12.38
CA SER A 31 7.56 -10.98 12.70
C SER A 31 6.68 -11.59 11.62
N GLN A 32 5.74 -10.84 11.05
CA GLN A 32 4.89 -11.31 9.95
C GLN A 32 5.71 -11.64 8.70
N ILE A 33 6.67 -10.78 8.35
CA ILE A 33 7.56 -11.01 7.20
C ILE A 33 8.46 -12.23 7.45
N ALA A 34 8.97 -12.39 8.67
CA ALA A 34 9.78 -13.56 9.03
C ALA A 34 8.98 -14.88 8.98
N VAL A 35 7.73 -14.87 9.47
CA VAL A 35 6.85 -16.04 9.39
C VAL A 35 6.53 -16.40 7.95
N ASP A 36 6.31 -15.41 7.08
CA ASP A 36 6.10 -15.63 5.65
C ASP A 36 7.34 -16.25 4.97
N ALA A 37 8.53 -15.70 5.23
CA ALA A 37 9.79 -16.24 4.74
C ALA A 37 10.02 -17.70 5.18
N LEU A 38 9.83 -17.99 6.47
CA LEU A 38 9.95 -19.35 7.02
C LEU A 38 8.95 -20.32 6.38
N ARG A 39 7.70 -19.89 6.17
CA ARG A 39 6.69 -20.72 5.49
C ARG A 39 7.09 -21.04 4.06
N LYS A 40 7.69 -20.10 3.34
CA LYS A 40 8.19 -20.33 1.98
C LYS A 40 9.31 -21.35 1.95
N GLU A 41 10.26 -21.26 2.88
CA GLU A 41 11.33 -22.25 3.02
C GLU A 41 10.78 -23.65 3.34
N MET A 42 9.82 -23.76 4.27
CA MET A 42 9.18 -25.02 4.61
C MET A 42 8.42 -25.66 3.44
N LEU A 43 7.91 -24.86 2.51
CA LEU A 43 7.20 -25.33 1.30
C LEU A 43 8.14 -25.59 0.12
N GLY A 44 9.46 -25.52 0.33
CA GLY A 44 10.48 -25.76 -0.70
C GLY A 44 10.77 -24.56 -1.60
N GLY A 45 10.25 -23.38 -1.27
CA GLY A 45 10.69 -22.10 -1.84
C GLY A 45 11.87 -21.50 -1.08
N SER A 46 12.23 -20.25 -1.40
CA SER A 46 13.23 -19.49 -0.65
C SER A 46 12.69 -18.12 -0.28
N ALA A 47 13.21 -17.55 0.80
CA ALA A 47 13.03 -16.14 1.08
C ALA A 47 13.69 -15.28 -0.01
N THR A 48 13.26 -14.01 -0.11
CA THR A 48 13.89 -13.05 -1.02
C THR A 48 15.24 -12.61 -0.46
N SER A 49 16.27 -12.46 -1.31
CA SER A 49 17.58 -11.93 -0.90
C SER A 49 17.51 -10.54 -0.25
N LEU A 50 16.53 -9.72 -0.66
CA LEU A 50 16.26 -8.42 -0.05
C LEU A 50 15.80 -8.56 1.41
N PHE A 51 14.99 -9.59 1.73
CA PHE A 51 14.56 -9.85 3.10
C PHE A 51 15.75 -10.25 3.98
N GLU A 52 16.63 -11.13 3.51
CA GLU A 52 17.82 -11.57 4.28
C GLU A 52 18.72 -10.38 4.65
N TRP A 53 18.95 -9.47 3.70
CA TRP A 53 19.72 -8.25 3.93
C TRP A 53 19.00 -7.26 4.87
N LEU A 54 17.68 -7.16 4.76
CA LEU A 54 16.87 -6.23 5.54
C LEU A 54 16.65 -6.72 6.98
N TYR A 55 16.57 -8.03 7.19
CA TYR A 55 16.26 -8.67 8.47
C TYR A 55 17.07 -8.13 9.67
N PRO A 56 18.40 -7.92 9.63
CA PRO A 56 19.12 -7.35 10.77
C PRO A 56 18.70 -5.91 11.14
N HIS A 57 18.12 -5.15 10.22
CA HIS A 57 17.86 -3.72 10.38
C HIS A 57 16.48 -3.44 11.03
N THR A 58 16.38 -3.60 12.35
CA THR A 58 15.14 -3.33 13.13
C THR A 58 14.57 -1.92 12.89
N THR A 59 15.42 -0.90 12.80
CA THR A 59 14.99 0.49 12.60
C THR A 59 14.27 0.70 11.26
N LEU A 60 14.66 -0.03 10.21
CA LEU A 60 13.97 0.07 8.92
C LEU A 60 12.56 -0.53 9.00
N PHE A 61 12.39 -1.64 9.73
CA PHE A 61 11.07 -2.20 10.01
C PHE A 61 10.21 -1.29 10.89
N PHE A 62 10.81 -0.58 11.84
CA PHE A 62 10.11 0.48 12.58
C PHE A 62 9.59 1.58 11.65
N ILE A 63 10.45 2.16 10.81
CA ILE A 63 10.07 3.24 9.88
C ILE A 63 8.97 2.79 8.92
N MET A 64 9.14 1.61 8.32
CA MET A 64 8.15 1.06 7.37
C MET A 64 6.83 0.72 8.06
N GLY A 65 6.86 0.11 9.26
CA GLY A 65 5.65 -0.29 9.99
C GLY A 65 4.88 0.90 10.53
N PHE A 66 5.60 1.88 11.09
CA PHE A 66 5.01 3.14 11.54
C PHE A 66 4.50 3.98 10.37
N GLY A 67 5.24 4.03 9.25
CA GLY A 67 4.81 4.68 8.02
C GLY A 67 3.53 4.07 7.44
N ALA A 68 3.43 2.73 7.44
CA ALA A 68 2.22 2.03 7.03
C ALA A 68 1.02 2.40 7.92
N LEU A 69 1.19 2.47 9.25
CA LEU A 69 0.14 2.95 10.15
C LEU A 69 -0.30 4.38 9.83
N ILE A 70 0.64 5.29 9.58
CA ILE A 70 0.31 6.68 9.20
C ILE A 70 -0.49 6.71 7.91
N LEU A 71 -0.11 5.92 6.90
CA LEU A 71 -0.81 5.87 5.62
C LEU A 71 -2.21 5.29 5.75
N GLU A 72 -2.36 4.21 6.52
CA GLU A 72 -3.64 3.55 6.76
C GLU A 72 -4.59 4.43 7.57
N LEU A 73 -4.13 5.02 8.68
CA LEU A 73 -4.94 5.92 9.51
C LEU A 73 -5.19 7.27 8.86
N GLY A 74 -4.27 7.74 8.01
CA GLY A 74 -4.39 8.99 7.26
C GLY A 74 -5.33 8.90 6.06
N ALA A 75 -5.81 7.72 5.69
CA ALA A 75 -6.68 7.51 4.53
C ALA A 75 -7.96 8.38 4.52
N PRO A 76 -8.66 8.65 5.64
CA PRO A 76 -9.82 9.55 5.66
C PRO A 76 -9.46 11.02 5.37
N LEU A 77 -8.27 11.48 5.78
CA LEU A 77 -7.82 12.86 5.54
C LEU A 77 -7.64 13.15 4.04
N VAL A 78 -7.31 12.12 3.27
CA VAL A 78 -7.10 12.21 1.82
C VAL A 78 -8.42 12.44 1.09
N LEU A 79 -9.53 11.92 1.61
CA LEU A 79 -10.87 12.20 1.09
C LEU A 79 -11.28 13.67 1.27
N LEU A 80 -10.74 14.35 2.29
CA LEU A 80 -11.05 15.74 2.60
C LEU A 80 -10.20 16.74 1.80
N HIS A 81 -8.98 16.37 1.42
CA HIS A 81 -8.03 17.29 0.79
C HIS A 81 -7.45 16.75 -0.53
N LYS A 82 -7.92 17.33 -1.67
CA LYS A 82 -7.45 16.95 -3.03
C LYS A 82 -5.94 17.01 -3.23
N ARG A 83 -5.24 17.92 -2.53
CA ARG A 83 -3.77 18.06 -2.62
C ARG A 83 -3.01 16.89 -2.01
N LEU A 84 -3.59 16.23 -1.01
CA LEU A 84 -2.97 15.09 -0.32
C LEU A 84 -3.17 13.77 -1.06
N ILE A 85 -4.12 13.71 -2.00
CA ILE A 85 -4.43 12.52 -2.81
C ILE A 85 -3.20 12.02 -3.54
N VAL A 86 -2.50 12.88 -4.28
CA VAL A 86 -1.35 12.45 -5.09
C VAL A 86 -0.23 11.90 -4.22
N ALA A 87 0.13 12.63 -3.16
CA ALA A 87 1.17 12.21 -2.22
C ALA A 87 0.82 10.87 -1.55
N TRP A 88 -0.42 10.72 -1.09
CA TRP A 88 -0.88 9.49 -0.46
C TRP A 88 -0.91 8.32 -1.44
N VAL A 89 -1.42 8.50 -2.66
CA VAL A 89 -1.41 7.44 -3.70
C VAL A 89 0.01 6.97 -3.98
N VAL A 90 0.96 7.90 -4.16
CA VAL A 90 2.37 7.56 -4.41
C VAL A 90 2.98 6.79 -3.24
N LEU A 91 2.72 7.22 -2.00
CA LEU A 91 3.23 6.55 -0.80
C LEU A 91 2.60 5.16 -0.62
N THR A 92 1.29 5.03 -0.81
CA THR A 92 0.59 3.73 -0.73
C THR A 92 1.06 2.79 -1.83
N LEU A 93 1.26 3.28 -3.07
CA LEU A 93 1.83 2.47 -4.15
C LEU A 93 3.25 2.01 -3.79
N SER A 94 4.08 2.92 -3.29
CA SER A 94 5.45 2.61 -2.86
C SER A 94 5.47 1.55 -1.75
N MET A 95 4.53 1.61 -0.81
CA MET A 95 4.36 0.60 0.24
C MET A 95 4.09 -0.79 -0.36
N HIS A 96 3.16 -0.91 -1.31
CA HIS A 96 2.83 -2.19 -1.95
C HIS A 96 3.98 -2.74 -2.79
N TRP A 97 4.71 -1.86 -3.48
CA TRP A 97 5.94 -2.25 -4.16
C TRP A 97 7.01 -2.73 -3.17
N GLY A 98 7.15 -2.08 -2.01
CA GLY A 98 8.02 -2.56 -0.93
C GLY A 98 7.64 -3.96 -0.45
N ILE A 99 6.35 -4.23 -0.25
CA ILE A 99 5.84 -5.57 0.11
C ILE A 99 6.20 -6.58 -0.96
N TYR A 100 6.00 -6.26 -2.24
CA TYR A 100 6.36 -7.13 -3.35
C TYR A 100 7.87 -7.43 -3.37
N LEU A 101 8.72 -6.42 -3.19
CA LEU A 101 10.17 -6.60 -3.23
C LEU A 101 10.71 -7.37 -2.02
N ILE A 102 10.14 -7.17 -0.83
CA ILE A 102 10.62 -7.81 0.41
C ILE A 102 10.04 -9.22 0.51
N MET A 103 8.72 -9.35 0.36
CA MET A 103 8.01 -10.62 0.57
C MET A 103 7.88 -11.44 -0.71
N GLY A 104 8.02 -10.86 -1.91
CA GLY A 104 7.78 -11.61 -3.16
C GLY A 104 6.31 -12.00 -3.35
N ILE A 105 5.37 -11.27 -2.71
CA ILE A 105 3.93 -11.47 -2.87
C ILE A 105 3.40 -10.40 -3.81
N ASP A 106 2.72 -10.79 -4.88
CA ASP A 106 2.10 -9.86 -5.82
C ASP A 106 0.61 -9.70 -5.56
N PHE A 107 0.17 -8.45 -5.59
CA PHE A 107 -1.23 -8.04 -5.55
C PHE A 107 -1.52 -7.18 -6.78
N PRO A 108 -1.87 -7.78 -7.94
CA PRO A 108 -1.85 -7.10 -9.23
C PRO A 108 -2.62 -5.78 -9.26
N TYR A 109 -3.75 -5.71 -8.56
CA TYR A 109 -4.58 -4.50 -8.49
C TYR A 109 -3.95 -3.37 -7.65
N HIS A 110 -3.21 -3.72 -6.60
CA HIS A 110 -2.56 -2.74 -5.72
C HIS A 110 -1.20 -2.32 -6.27
N THR A 111 -0.44 -3.24 -6.86
CA THR A 111 0.88 -2.99 -7.47
C THR A 111 0.77 -2.23 -8.80
N SER A 112 -0.28 -2.46 -9.59
CA SER A 112 -0.58 -1.68 -10.81
C SER A 112 -1.12 -0.27 -10.54
N GLY A 113 -1.61 -0.02 -9.32
CA GLY A 113 -2.25 1.25 -8.97
C GLY A 113 -3.63 1.48 -9.61
N LEU A 114 -4.18 0.48 -10.31
CA LEU A 114 -5.50 0.59 -10.97
C LEU A 114 -6.61 0.97 -9.99
N ILE A 115 -6.52 0.52 -8.74
CA ILE A 115 -7.47 0.85 -7.68
C ILE A 115 -7.52 2.35 -7.36
N PHE A 116 -6.42 3.09 -7.60
CA PHE A 116 -6.33 4.52 -7.32
C PHE A 116 -6.85 5.39 -8.46
N LEU A 117 -7.15 4.81 -9.62
CA LEU A 117 -7.71 5.54 -10.76
C LEU A 117 -9.01 6.28 -10.42
N SER A 118 -9.81 5.73 -9.49
CA SER A 118 -11.03 6.38 -8.98
C SER A 118 -10.80 7.74 -8.31
N PHE A 119 -9.57 8.06 -7.88
CA PHE A 119 -9.23 9.35 -7.28
C PHE A 119 -8.90 10.44 -8.30
N PHE A 120 -8.61 10.07 -9.54
CA PHE A 120 -8.26 11.01 -10.59
C PHE A 120 -9.47 11.27 -11.47
N GLU A 121 -9.67 12.54 -11.85
CA GLU A 121 -10.73 12.95 -12.78
C GLU A 121 -10.38 12.48 -14.21
N LEU A 122 -10.43 11.16 -14.44
CA LEU A 122 -10.11 10.51 -15.72
C LEU A 122 -10.93 11.09 -16.88
N GLU A 123 -12.16 11.52 -16.61
CA GLU A 123 -13.04 12.16 -17.59
C GLU A 123 -12.44 13.46 -18.17
N LYS A 124 -11.72 14.23 -17.36
CA LYS A 124 -11.01 15.43 -17.86
C LYS A 124 -9.78 15.06 -18.66
N ALA A 125 -9.01 14.05 -18.24
CA ALA A 125 -7.86 13.59 -19.02
C ALA A 125 -8.29 12.99 -20.37
N TRP A 126 -9.42 12.28 -20.39
CA TRP A 126 -10.00 11.65 -21.57
C TRP A 126 -10.47 12.68 -22.62
N SER A 127 -11.04 13.81 -22.19
CA SER A 127 -11.47 14.89 -23.09
C SER A 127 -10.30 15.67 -23.71
N TYR A 128 -9.11 15.63 -23.12
CA TYR A 128 -7.89 16.15 -23.75
C TYR A 128 -7.30 15.20 -24.81
N VAL A 129 -7.49 13.88 -24.64
CA VAL A 129 -6.91 12.86 -25.54
C VAL A 129 -7.76 12.63 -26.79
N LEU A 130 -9.09 12.71 -26.67
CA LEU A 130 -10.00 12.62 -27.82
C LEU A 130 -10.56 14.02 -28.14
N PRO A 131 -10.16 14.65 -29.25
CA PRO A 131 -10.86 15.86 -29.69
C PRO A 131 -12.33 15.51 -29.90
N PRO A 132 -13.26 16.44 -29.58
CA PRO A 132 -14.68 16.18 -29.73
C PRO A 132 -14.95 15.70 -31.15
N LYS A 133 -15.45 14.48 -31.29
CA LYS A 133 -16.08 14.06 -32.55
C LYS A 133 -17.25 15.02 -32.75
N LYS A 134 -17.09 15.99 -33.66
CA LYS A 134 -18.21 16.73 -34.22
C LYS A 134 -19.19 15.67 -34.73
N LEU A 135 -20.26 15.44 -33.99
CA LEU A 135 -21.40 14.67 -34.44
C LEU A 135 -21.98 15.43 -35.63
N LEU A 136 -21.58 15.00 -36.83
CA LEU A 136 -22.18 15.37 -38.10
C LEU A 136 -23.57 14.75 -38.13
N TYR A 137 -24.55 15.48 -37.61
CA TYR A 137 -25.95 15.34 -38.01
C TYR A 137 -26.32 16.62 -38.77
N SER A 138 -26.10 16.56 -40.09
CA SER A 138 -26.81 17.39 -41.07
C SER A 138 -28.11 16.68 -41.46
#